data_AF-A0A8J4UPI3-F1
#
_entry.id   AF-A0A8J4UPI3-F1
#
_cell.length_a   1.000
_cell.length_b   1.000
_cell.length_c   1.000
_cell.angle_alpha   90.00
_cell.angle_beta   90.00
_cell.angle_gamma   90.00
#
_symmetry.space_group_name_H-M   'P 1'
#
loop_
_entity.id
_entity.type
_entity.pdbx_description
1 polymer ?
#
loop_
_entity_poly.entity_id
_entity_poly.type
_entity_poly.pdbx_seq_one_letter_code
_entity_poly.pdbx_strand_id
1 'polypeptide(L)'
;MFLLFLVMSSLSSKTSEELCKLLDEYGINHGPIVDSTRKLYEKKLTEAMSKRPKASPDKTYYREEQQEDPGPAGTQMMWIMQMIPPN
;
A
#
# COMPACT_ATOMS: atom_id res chain seq x y z
N MET A 1 2.64 1.00 0.53
CA MET A 1 3.93 1.00 1.25
C MET A 1 3.79 0.98 2.78
N PHE A 2 2.69 1.46 3.38
CA PHE A 2 2.47 1.42 4.84
C PHE A 2 2.39 0.01 5.46
N LEU A 3 1.83 -0.98 4.75
CA LEU A 3 1.68 -2.34 5.28
C LEU A 3 3.04 -3.05 5.50
N LEU A 4 4.02 -2.78 4.63
CA LEU A 4 5.40 -3.27 4.76
C LEU A 4 6.07 -2.77 6.06
N PHE A 5 5.82 -1.51 6.43
CA PHE A 5 6.37 -0.92 7.64
C PHE A 5 5.79 -1.58 8.90
N LEU A 6 4.50 -1.90 8.89
CA LEU A 6 3.84 -2.61 9.99
C LEU A 6 4.36 -4.05 10.13
N VAL A 7 4.55 -4.75 9.02
CA VAL A 7 5.16 -6.10 9.00
C VAL A 7 6.59 -6.05 9.55
N MET A 8 7.42 -5.11 9.10
CA MET A 8 8.80 -4.98 9.58
C MET A 8 8.86 -4.66 11.08
N SER A 9 7.97 -3.79 11.56
CA SER A 9 7.85 -3.48 12.99
C SER A 9 7.41 -4.69 13.82
N SER A 10 6.48 -5.50 13.30
CA SER A 10 6.00 -6.71 13.95
C SER A 10 7.01 -7.86 13.95
N LEU A 11 7.94 -7.89 13.00
CA LEU A 11 9.01 -8.90 12.97
C LEU A 11 10.15 -8.54 13.93
N SER A 12 10.47 -7.24 14.04
CA SER A 12 11.49 -6.73 14.97
C SER A 12 11.14 -6.95 16.45
N SER A 13 9.85 -7.02 16.77
CA SER A 13 9.37 -7.32 18.14
C SER A 13 9.32 -8.83 18.46
N LYS A 14 9.52 -9.71 17.48
CA LYS A 14 9.53 -11.16 17.69
C LYS A 14 10.89 -11.64 18.17
N THR A 15 10.88 -12.71 18.95
CA THR A 15 12.11 -13.37 19.41
C THR A 15 12.73 -14.20 18.28
N SER A 16 14.00 -14.58 18.45
CA SER A 16 14.71 -15.45 17.51
C SER A 16 13.99 -16.79 17.27
N GLU A 17 13.42 -17.39 18.32
CA GLU A 17 12.67 -18.65 18.20
C GLU A 17 11.42 -18.50 17.33
N GLU A 18 10.68 -17.40 17.50
CA GLU A 18 9.50 -17.08 16.69
C GLU A 18 9.89 -16.80 15.23
N LEU A 19 11.03 -16.15 15.01
CA LEU A 19 11.59 -16.00 13.67
C LEU A 19 11.96 -17.34 13.03
N CYS A 20 12.56 -18.29 13.77
CA CYS A 20 12.88 -19.62 13.26
C CYS A 20 11.62 -20.34 12.77
N LYS A 21 10.57 -20.40 13.62
CA LYS A 21 9.30 -21.03 13.28
C LYS A 21 8.68 -20.42 12.02
N LEU A 22 8.70 -19.09 11.91
CA LEU A 22 8.21 -18.41 10.71
C LEU A 22 9.07 -18.79 9.50
N LEU A 23 10.41 -18.74 9.61
CA LEU A 23 11.29 -19.11 8.50
C LEU A 23 11.02 -20.54 8.02
N ASP A 24 10.81 -21.50 8.93
CA ASP A 24 10.40 -22.87 8.60
C ASP A 24 9.03 -22.91 7.89
N GLU A 25 8.03 -22.19 8.40
CA GLU A 25 6.69 -22.10 7.80
C GLU A 25 6.73 -21.51 6.39
N TYR A 26 7.61 -20.54 6.15
CA TYR A 26 7.85 -19.95 4.84
C TYR A 26 8.77 -20.82 3.94
N GLY A 27 9.33 -21.92 4.45
CA GLY A 27 10.24 -22.80 3.73
C GLY A 27 11.62 -22.17 3.48
N ILE A 28 12.02 -21.23 4.34
CA ILE A 28 13.30 -20.53 4.27
C ILE A 28 14.31 -21.27 5.15
N ASN A 29 15.21 -22.02 4.50
CA ASN A 29 16.36 -22.61 5.17
C ASN A 29 17.17 -21.53 5.89
N HIS A 30 17.29 -21.68 7.21
CA HIS A 30 17.97 -20.74 8.06
C HIS A 30 18.98 -21.46 8.95
N GLY A 31 20.15 -20.84 9.10
CA GLY A 31 21.16 -21.26 10.06
C GLY A 31 20.88 -20.66 11.44
N PRO A 32 21.87 -20.65 12.35
CA PRO A 32 21.69 -20.04 13.66
C PRO A 32 21.29 -18.56 13.54
N ILE A 33 20.18 -18.20 14.19
CA ILE A 33 19.72 -16.81 14.27
C ILE A 33 20.51 -16.11 15.37
N VAL A 34 21.47 -15.30 14.95
CA VAL A 34 22.26 -14.42 15.80
C VAL A 34 21.94 -12.97 15.46
N ASP A 35 22.17 -12.03 16.35
CA ASP A 35 21.76 -10.63 16.16
C ASP A 35 22.30 -10.02 14.85
N SER A 36 23.48 -10.46 14.41
CA SER A 36 24.10 -10.06 13.12
C SER A 36 23.29 -10.53 11.90
N THR A 37 22.68 -11.71 11.97
CA THR A 37 21.88 -12.31 10.88
C THR A 37 20.38 -12.10 11.05
N ARG A 38 19.91 -11.68 12.23
CA ARG A 38 18.47 -11.45 12.52
C ARG A 38 17.82 -10.49 11.51
N LYS A 39 18.45 -9.34 11.25
CA LYS A 39 17.96 -8.34 10.27
C LYS A 39 17.83 -8.91 8.85
N LEU A 40 18.72 -9.83 8.46
CA LEU A 40 18.64 -10.50 7.16
C LEU A 40 17.38 -11.37 7.07
N TYR A 41 17.09 -12.13 8.13
CA TYR A 41 15.91 -13.00 8.17
C TYR A 41 14.61 -12.22 8.25
N GLU A 42 14.55 -11.13 9.03
CA GLU A 42 13.40 -10.21 9.06
C GLU A 42 13.10 -9.66 7.67
N LYS A 43 14.13 -9.27 6.91
CA LYS A 43 13.97 -8.79 5.54
C LYS A 43 13.45 -9.89 4.62
N LYS A 44 14.00 -11.11 4.70
CA LYS A 44 13.52 -12.27 3.91
C LYS A 44 12.06 -12.62 4.22
N LEU A 45 11.67 -12.58 5.50
CA LEU A 45 10.27 -12.79 5.92
C LEU A 45 9.36 -11.67 5.41
N THR A 46 9.79 -10.42 5.52
CA THR A 46 9.05 -9.26 4.98
C THR A 46 8.82 -9.41 3.49
N GLU A 47 9.85 -9.83 2.73
CA GLU A 47 9.73 -10.10 1.30
C GLU A 47 8.83 -11.30 1.01
N ALA A 48 8.95 -12.39 1.76
CA ALA A 48 8.09 -13.57 1.59
C ALA A 48 6.61 -13.26 1.87
N MET A 49 6.33 -12.46 2.91
CA MET A 49 5.01 -11.97 3.25
C MET A 49 4.46 -10.99 2.22
N SER A 50 5.32 -10.14 1.65
CA SER A 50 4.91 -9.20 0.60
C SER A 50 4.70 -9.88 -0.75
N LYS A 51 5.43 -10.97 -1.01
CA LYS A 51 5.28 -11.80 -2.21
C LYS A 51 4.13 -12.77 -2.12
N ARG A 52 3.64 -13.12 -0.92
CA ARG A 52 2.37 -13.83 -0.76
C ARG A 52 1.22 -12.83 -0.85
N PRO A 53 0.48 -12.76 -1.96
CA PRO A 53 -0.68 -11.91 -2.05
C PRO A 53 -1.80 -12.60 -1.27
N LYS A 54 -1.89 -12.36 0.03
CA LYS A 54 -3.14 -12.59 0.75
C LYS A 54 -3.98 -11.33 0.50
N ALA A 55 -4.98 -11.53 -0.35
CA ALA A 55 -5.87 -10.54 -0.97
C ALA A 55 -5.26 -9.85 -2.19
N SER A 56 -5.76 -10.24 -3.37
CA SER A 56 -5.78 -9.35 -4.52
C SER A 56 -6.37 -8.01 -4.08
N PRO A 57 -5.88 -6.88 -4.59
CA PRO A 57 -6.79 -5.90 -5.08
C PRO A 57 -7.17 -6.36 -6.50
N ASP A 58 -8.17 -7.24 -6.59
CA ASP A 58 -9.24 -7.09 -7.58
C ASP A 58 -9.98 -5.78 -7.27
N LYS A 59 -9.24 -4.68 -7.25
CA LYS A 59 -9.76 -3.35 -7.40
C LYS A 59 -9.21 -2.97 -8.74
N THR A 60 -10.07 -3.16 -9.75
CA THR A 60 -10.44 -2.07 -10.64
C THR A 60 -9.59 -0.88 -10.32
N TYR A 61 -8.55 -0.71 -11.11
CA TYR A 61 -7.97 0.58 -11.36
C TYR A 61 -9.15 1.49 -11.70
N TYR A 62 -9.78 2.06 -10.67
CA TYR A 62 -10.10 3.47 -10.70
C TYR A 62 -8.75 4.09 -11.01
N ARG A 63 -8.52 4.22 -12.32
CA ARG A 63 -7.90 5.40 -12.88
C ARG A 63 -8.50 6.49 -12.02
N GLU A 64 -7.69 7.16 -11.22
CA GLU A 64 -7.94 8.58 -11.07
C GLU A 64 -7.94 9.07 -12.52
N GLU A 65 -9.12 9.07 -13.13
CA GLU A 65 -9.51 10.18 -13.92
C GLU A 65 -9.34 11.33 -12.93
N GLN A 66 -8.13 11.90 -12.95
CA GLN A 66 -7.96 13.34 -12.98
C GLN A 66 -8.85 13.79 -14.16
N GLN A 67 -10.17 13.67 -13.97
CA GLN A 67 -11.17 14.41 -14.68
C GLN A 67 -10.90 15.80 -14.15
N GLU A 68 -9.99 16.45 -14.85
CA GLU A 68 -10.09 17.84 -15.23
C GLU A 68 -11.29 18.46 -14.53
N ASP A 69 -11.01 19.30 -13.55
CA ASP A 69 -11.92 20.34 -13.15
C ASP A 69 -11.77 21.47 -14.18
N PRO A 70 -12.55 21.52 -15.29
CA PRO A 70 -12.84 22.78 -15.93
C PRO A 70 -14.15 23.30 -15.31
N GLY A 71 -14.20 23.47 -13.99
CA GLY A 71 -14.98 24.54 -13.39
C GLY A 71 -14.29 25.86 -13.75
N PRO A 72 -14.92 26.68 -14.62
CA PRO A 72 -16.11 27.37 -14.16
C PRO A 72 -17.26 27.25 -15.16
N ALA A 73 -17.90 26.09 -15.20
CA ALA A 73 -19.28 25.96 -15.69
C ALA A 73 -20.31 26.63 -14.75
N GLY A 74 -19.87 27.53 -13.86
CA GLY A 74 -20.72 28.41 -13.03
C GLY A 74 -20.87 29.83 -13.59
N THR A 75 -20.13 30.22 -14.64
CA THR A 75 -20.24 31.57 -15.22
C THR A 75 -21.10 31.58 -16.49
N GLN A 76 -21.17 30.46 -17.22
CA GLN A 76 -21.85 30.41 -18.52
C GLN A 76 -23.38 30.58 -18.39
N MET A 77 -23.96 30.28 -17.22
CA MET A 77 -25.38 30.53 -16.93
C MET A 77 -25.67 32.01 -16.60
N MET A 78 -24.65 32.81 -16.24
CA MET A 78 -24.83 34.23 -15.91
C MET A 78 -24.84 35.11 -17.17
N TRP A 79 -24.14 34.73 -18.25
CA TRP A 79 -24.10 35.48 -19.52
C TRP A 79 -25.39 35.35 -20.35
N ILE A 80 -26.15 34.27 -20.17
CA ILE A 80 -27.39 34.05 -20.92
C ILE A 80 -28.56 34.84 -20.31
N MET A 81 -28.54 35.09 -18.99
CA MET A 81 -29.57 35.87 -18.29
C MET A 81 -29.43 37.40 -18.47
N GLN A 82 -28.27 37.90 -18.92
CA GLN A 82 -28.04 39.33 -19.10
C GLN A 82 -28.44 39.87 -20.49
N MET A 83 -28.92 39.02 -21.42
CA MET A 83 -29.27 39.42 -22.80
C MET A 83 -30.78 39.39 -23.12
N ILE A 84 -31.65 39.61 -22.14
CA ILE A 84 -33.08 39.87 -22.44
C ILE A 84 -33.39 41.32 -22.08
N PRO A 85 -33.54 42.24 -23.06
CA PRO A 85 -33.98 43.59 -22.77
C PRO A 85 -35.44 43.60 -22.28
N PRO A 86 -35.79 44.34 -21.23
CA PRO A 86 -37.18 44.53 -20.84
C PRO A 86 -37.90 45.37 -21.91
N ASN A 87 -39.07 44.92 -22.35
CA ASN A 87 -40.05 45.73 -23.09
C ASN A 87 -40.90 46.54 -22.10
#